data_AF-A0A6L4Z063-F1
#
_entry.id   AF-A0A6L4Z063-F1
#
_cell.length_a   1.000
_cell.length_b   1.000
_cell.length_c   1.000
_cell.angle_alpha   90.00
_cell.angle_beta   90.00
_cell.angle_gamma   90.00
#
_symmetry.space_group_name_H-M   'P 1'
#
loop_
_entity.id
_entity.type
_entity.pdbx_description
1 polymer ?
#
loop_
_entity_poly.entity_id
_entity_poly.type
_entity_poly.pdbx_seq_one_letter_code
_entity_poly.pdbx_strand_id
1 'polypeptide(L)'
;MPEEGINMLQHSEILSFEEIARVARIAVKMGINKVRITGGEPLVRKGIADLVGMLAAIPGIVDLSMTTNGTLLGRYAGELKKAGLNRVNISLDTMDGTKYRMLTRGGSIIEVLTGIEAAKEAGLYPVKINCVVQHSSDEPDAKIISEYCRQNGLEARFIHQMSLTEGHFSVVEGGSGGDCSSCNRLRLTANGKILPCLFGNQEYDVRELGPERAIKMALENKPACGSVNIKGEFYNIGG
;
A
#
# COMPACT_ATOMS: atom_id res chain seq x y z
N MET A 1 -11.09 4.37 -7.46
CA MET A 1 -10.95 5.81 -7.78
C MET A 1 -12.36 6.37 -7.98
N PRO A 2 -12.72 7.58 -7.49
CA PRO A 2 -14.05 8.18 -7.65
C PRO A 2 -14.32 8.64 -9.09
N GLU A 3 -15.57 8.61 -9.56
CA GLU A 3 -15.95 8.82 -10.98
C GLU A 3 -15.59 10.22 -11.48
N GLU A 4 -15.67 11.19 -10.58
CA GLU A 4 -15.35 12.60 -10.79
C GLU A 4 -13.84 12.90 -10.78
N GLY A 5 -13.00 11.89 -10.52
CA GLY A 5 -11.55 12.06 -10.37
C GLY A 5 -11.14 12.43 -8.94
N ILE A 6 -9.83 12.40 -8.66
CA ILE A 6 -9.27 12.70 -7.33
C ILE A 6 -8.95 14.20 -7.27
N ASN A 7 -9.29 14.87 -6.15
CA ASN A 7 -8.85 16.24 -5.92
C ASN A 7 -7.32 16.29 -5.82
N MET A 8 -6.68 16.97 -6.77
CA MET A 8 -5.23 16.97 -6.92
C MET A 8 -4.59 17.87 -5.87
N LEU A 9 -3.78 17.29 -4.98
CA LEU A 9 -2.96 18.06 -4.05
C LEU A 9 -1.94 18.92 -4.81
N GLN A 10 -1.65 20.12 -4.31
CA GLN A 10 -0.57 20.92 -4.85
C GLN A 10 0.77 20.22 -4.56
N HIS A 11 1.73 20.35 -5.48
CA HIS A 11 3.05 19.74 -5.31
C HIS A 11 3.75 20.15 -4.00
N SER A 12 3.50 21.38 -3.52
CA SER A 12 4.01 21.91 -2.24
C SER A 12 3.40 21.22 -1.01
N GLU A 13 2.18 20.69 -1.13
CA GLU A 13 1.48 20.00 -0.04
C GLU A 13 1.98 18.56 0.13
N ILE A 14 2.57 17.98 -0.92
CA ILE A 14 3.12 16.62 -0.89
C ILE A 14 4.52 16.65 -0.24
N LEU A 15 4.79 15.69 0.65
CA LEU A 15 6.11 15.52 1.23
C LEU A 15 7.15 15.20 0.14
N SER A 16 8.31 15.84 0.19
CA SER A 16 9.46 15.48 -0.63
C SER A 16 10.00 14.08 -0.26
N PHE A 17 10.83 13.49 -1.11
CA PHE A 17 11.46 12.20 -0.78
C PHE A 17 12.42 12.30 0.41
N GLU A 18 13.09 13.44 0.56
CA GLU A 18 13.94 13.76 1.70
C GLU A 18 13.13 13.85 2.99
N GLU A 19 11.95 14.48 2.96
CA GLU A 19 11.04 14.54 4.09
C GLU A 19 10.56 13.13 4.47
N ILE A 20 10.13 12.31 3.51
CA ILE A 20 9.71 10.91 3.74
C ILE A 20 10.86 10.10 4.36
N ALA A 21 12.06 10.16 3.77
CA ALA A 21 13.23 9.46 4.29
C ALA A 21 13.63 9.96 5.69
N ARG A 22 13.45 11.24 6.00
CA ARG A 22 13.68 11.81 7.34
C ARG A 22 12.70 11.22 8.36
N VAL A 23 11.42 11.15 8.03
CA VAL A 23 10.38 10.53 8.89
C VAL A 23 10.72 9.05 9.10
N ALA A 24 11.06 8.31 8.04
CA ALA A 24 11.41 6.90 8.12
C ALA A 24 12.63 6.64 9.01
N ARG A 25 13.71 7.44 8.91
CA ARG A 25 14.89 7.32 9.79
C ARG A 25 14.53 7.49 11.27
N ILE A 26 13.64 8.43 11.58
CA ILE A 26 13.20 8.66 12.96
C ILE A 26 12.32 7.49 13.44
N ALA A 27 11.38 7.03 12.60
CA ALA A 27 10.54 5.87 12.91
C ALA A 27 11.38 4.60 13.17
N VAL A 28 12.46 4.39 12.42
CA VAL A 28 13.36 3.24 12.61
C VAL A 28 14.08 3.30 13.96
N LYS A 29 14.52 4.48 14.39
CA LYS A 29 15.07 4.68 15.75
C LYS A 29 14.05 4.37 16.86
N MET A 30 12.76 4.42 16.54
CA MET A 30 11.66 4.09 17.45
C MET A 30 11.19 2.62 17.31
N GLY A 31 11.91 1.78 16.57
CA GLY A 31 11.66 0.34 16.47
C GLY A 31 10.92 -0.13 15.21
N ILE A 32 10.54 0.78 14.29
CA ILE A 32 9.99 0.38 13.00
C ILE A 32 11.07 -0.27 12.15
N ASN A 33 10.79 -1.45 11.62
CA ASN A 33 11.74 -2.18 10.76
C ASN A 33 11.15 -2.60 9.40
N LYS A 34 9.86 -2.34 9.17
CA LYS A 34 9.20 -2.61 7.89
C LYS A 34 8.58 -1.34 7.34
N VAL A 35 8.82 -1.07 6.06
CA VAL A 35 8.26 0.07 5.34
C VAL A 35 7.53 -0.44 4.11
N ARG A 36 6.30 0.04 3.93
CA ARG A 36 5.48 -0.24 2.75
C ARG A 36 5.13 1.07 2.07
N ILE A 37 5.58 1.22 0.83
CA ILE A 37 5.20 2.34 -0.04
C ILE A 37 3.84 2.00 -0.66
N THR A 38 2.88 2.91 -0.53
CA THR A 38 1.62 2.87 -1.25
C THR A 38 1.27 4.28 -1.72
N GLY A 39 0.00 4.68 -1.72
CA GLY A 39 -0.47 5.93 -2.33
C GLY A 39 -1.85 5.72 -2.97
N GLY A 40 -2.16 6.55 -3.95
CA GLY A 40 -3.05 6.13 -5.04
C GLY A 40 -2.35 5.04 -5.86
N GLU A 41 -1.60 5.43 -6.90
CA GLU A 41 -0.67 4.55 -7.59
C GLU A 41 0.77 5.06 -7.44
N PRO A 42 1.65 4.41 -6.65
CA PRO A 42 3.00 4.92 -6.39
C PRO A 42 3.86 5.04 -7.65
N LEU A 43 3.66 4.19 -8.66
CA LEU A 43 4.46 4.20 -9.90
C LEU A 43 4.17 5.40 -10.81
N VAL A 44 3.12 6.18 -10.53
CA VAL A 44 2.84 7.46 -11.21
C VAL A 44 3.78 8.57 -10.69
N ARG A 45 4.32 8.42 -9.47
CA ARG A 45 5.19 9.43 -8.87
C ARG A 45 6.57 9.39 -9.52
N LYS A 46 6.92 10.43 -10.28
CA LYS A 46 8.23 10.57 -10.91
C LYS A 46 9.36 10.45 -9.88
N GLY A 47 10.40 9.67 -10.20
CA GLY A 47 11.54 9.44 -9.31
C GLY A 47 11.27 8.42 -8.19
N ILE A 48 10.22 7.60 -8.28
CA ILE A 48 9.89 6.62 -7.23
C ILE A 48 11.05 5.67 -6.89
N ALA A 49 11.91 5.33 -7.86
CA ALA A 49 13.10 4.52 -7.62
C ALA A 49 14.12 5.24 -6.70
N ASP A 50 14.23 6.57 -6.77
CA ASP A 50 15.09 7.35 -5.88
C ASP A 50 14.58 7.26 -4.44
N LEU A 51 13.27 7.38 -4.22
CA LEU A 51 12.68 7.17 -2.90
C LEU A 51 12.96 5.77 -2.36
N VAL A 52 12.80 4.74 -3.19
CA VAL A 52 13.14 3.36 -2.80
C VAL A 52 14.60 3.26 -2.37
N GLY A 53 15.53 3.85 -3.14
CA GLY A 53 16.94 3.88 -2.80
C GLY A 53 17.22 4.61 -1.48
N MET A 54 16.60 5.76 -1.26
CA MET A 54 16.73 6.53 -0.02
C MET A 54 16.23 5.76 1.21
N LEU A 55 15.14 5.00 1.06
CA LEU A 55 14.59 4.16 2.13
C LEU A 55 15.44 2.90 2.35
N ALA A 56 15.84 2.21 1.29
CA ALA A 56 16.68 1.01 1.38
C ALA A 56 18.04 1.31 2.04
N ALA A 57 18.57 2.51 1.89
CA ALA A 57 19.80 2.96 2.52
C ALA A 57 19.68 3.22 4.03
N ILE A 58 18.49 3.15 4.64
CA ILE A 58 18.29 3.39 6.08
C ILE A 58 18.61 2.10 6.87
N PRO A 59 19.68 2.08 7.70
CA PRO A 59 19.97 0.92 8.53
C PRO A 59 18.81 0.63 9.49
N GLY A 60 18.36 -0.63 9.52
CA GLY A 60 17.26 -1.10 10.36
C GLY A 60 15.95 -1.38 9.61
N ILE A 61 15.80 -0.93 8.36
CA ILE A 61 14.72 -1.39 7.48
C ILE A 61 15.09 -2.78 6.96
N VAL A 62 14.38 -3.81 7.42
CA VAL A 62 14.60 -5.21 7.04
C VAL A 62 13.60 -5.70 5.99
N ASP A 63 12.50 -4.98 5.78
CA ASP A 63 11.48 -5.28 4.77
C ASP A 63 10.95 -3.99 4.17
N LEU A 64 11.36 -3.72 2.93
CA LEU A 64 10.89 -2.63 2.08
C LEU A 64 10.03 -3.20 0.96
N SER A 65 8.76 -2.80 0.93
CA SER A 65 7.79 -3.31 -0.03
C SER A 65 6.94 -2.21 -0.64
N MET A 66 6.28 -2.51 -1.75
CA MET A 66 5.38 -1.58 -2.44
C MET A 66 4.03 -2.24 -2.70
N THR A 67 2.94 -1.48 -2.62
CA THR A 67 1.63 -1.90 -3.15
C THR A 67 1.29 -1.06 -4.39
N THR A 68 1.00 -1.72 -5.51
CA THR A 68 0.70 -1.09 -6.81
C THR A 68 -0.48 -1.83 -7.48
N ASN A 69 -1.15 -1.20 -8.45
CA ASN A 69 -2.09 -1.87 -9.34
C ASN A 69 -1.38 -2.74 -10.41
N GLY A 70 -0.06 -2.63 -10.55
CA GLY A 70 0.77 -3.47 -11.42
C GLY A 70 0.87 -3.02 -12.88
N THR A 71 0.07 -2.07 -13.35
CA THR A 71 0.04 -1.71 -14.80
C THR A 71 1.34 -1.07 -15.27
N LEU A 72 1.98 -0.25 -14.43
CA LEU A 72 3.27 0.37 -14.72
C LEU A 72 4.48 -0.49 -14.30
N LEU A 73 4.24 -1.59 -13.59
CA LEU A 73 5.30 -2.35 -12.93
C LEU A 73 6.29 -2.97 -13.92
N GLY A 74 5.82 -3.35 -15.12
CA GLY A 74 6.69 -3.88 -16.18
C GLY A 74 7.83 -2.93 -16.55
N ARG A 75 7.62 -1.62 -16.43
CA ARG A 75 8.64 -0.60 -16.75
C ARG A 75 9.62 -0.36 -15.59
N TYR A 76 9.18 -0.58 -14.35
CA TYR A 76 9.91 -0.18 -13.15
C TYR A 76 10.52 -1.34 -12.35
N ALA A 77 10.07 -2.58 -12.52
CA ALA A 77 10.45 -3.71 -11.67
C ALA A 77 11.97 -3.87 -11.49
N GLY A 78 12.72 -3.80 -12.59
CA GLY A 78 14.19 -3.90 -12.56
C GLY A 78 14.86 -2.74 -11.83
N GLU A 79 14.41 -1.50 -12.04
CA GLU A 79 14.95 -0.32 -11.36
C GLU A 79 14.62 -0.33 -9.87
N LEU A 80 13.39 -0.69 -9.50
CA LEU A 80 12.95 -0.82 -8.12
C LEU A 80 13.76 -1.88 -7.36
N LYS A 81 14.02 -3.03 -8.00
CA LYS A 81 14.88 -4.05 -7.41
C LYS A 81 16.29 -3.51 -7.18
N LYS A 82 16.90 -2.90 -8.20
CA LYS A 82 18.25 -2.32 -8.11
C LYS A 82 18.34 -1.26 -7.01
N ALA A 83 17.28 -0.48 -6.81
CA ALA A 83 17.18 0.50 -5.74
C ALA A 83 17.00 -0.13 -4.33
N GLY A 84 16.76 -1.44 -4.23
CA GLY A 84 16.69 -2.16 -2.95
C GLY A 84 15.27 -2.56 -2.52
N LEU A 85 14.26 -2.45 -3.38
CA LEU A 85 12.93 -2.98 -3.09
C LEU A 85 12.99 -4.50 -2.90
N ASN A 86 12.38 -5.02 -1.83
CA ASN A 86 12.40 -6.47 -1.58
C ASN A 86 11.27 -7.19 -2.30
N ARG A 87 10.05 -6.64 -2.23
CA ARG A 87 8.83 -7.30 -2.71
C ARG A 87 7.71 -6.34 -3.08
N VAL A 88 6.74 -6.86 -3.84
CA VAL A 88 5.57 -6.11 -4.28
C VAL A 88 4.28 -6.83 -3.91
N ASN A 89 3.25 -6.02 -3.64
CA ASN A 89 1.87 -6.45 -3.60
C ASN A 89 1.15 -5.82 -4.80
N ILE A 90 0.42 -6.63 -5.56
CA ILE A 90 -0.27 -6.19 -6.76
C ILE A 90 -1.77 -6.34 -6.52
N SER A 91 -2.52 -5.25 -6.70
CA SER A 91 -3.99 -5.28 -6.63
C SER A 91 -4.57 -5.82 -7.93
N LEU A 92 -5.32 -6.92 -7.85
CA LEU A 92 -5.97 -7.58 -8.99
C LEU A 92 -7.24 -8.27 -8.52
N ASP A 93 -8.40 -7.77 -8.93
CA ASP A 93 -9.71 -8.21 -8.44
C ASP A 93 -10.44 -9.17 -9.41
N THR A 94 -9.90 -9.36 -10.63
CA THR A 94 -10.45 -10.30 -11.62
C THR A 94 -9.40 -10.64 -12.68
N MET A 95 -9.49 -11.86 -13.21
CA MET A 95 -8.70 -12.30 -14.38
C MET A 95 -9.45 -12.11 -15.71
N ASP A 96 -10.71 -11.65 -15.68
CA ASP A 96 -11.47 -11.31 -16.88
C ASP A 96 -11.08 -9.91 -17.38
N GLY A 97 -10.60 -9.82 -18.62
CA GLY A 97 -10.12 -8.54 -19.17
C GLY A 97 -11.21 -7.48 -19.33
N THR A 98 -12.45 -7.87 -19.60
CA THR A 98 -13.59 -6.95 -19.74
C THR A 98 -13.99 -6.42 -18.36
N LYS A 99 -14.15 -7.31 -17.38
CA LYS A 99 -14.45 -6.96 -15.99
C LYS A 99 -13.34 -6.10 -15.38
N TYR A 100 -12.08 -6.46 -15.61
CA TYR A 100 -10.92 -5.68 -15.16
C TYR A 100 -10.98 -4.26 -15.71
N ARG A 101 -11.22 -4.12 -17.02
CA ARG A 101 -11.32 -2.80 -17.67
C ARG A 101 -12.45 -1.96 -17.10
N MET A 102 -13.60 -2.57 -16.77
CA MET A 102 -14.72 -1.87 -16.12
C MET A 102 -14.36 -1.42 -14.69
N LEU A 103 -13.82 -2.34 -13.87
CA LEU A 103 -13.45 -2.06 -12.47
C LEU A 103 -12.36 -1.00 -12.34
N THR A 104 -11.37 -1.04 -13.23
CA THR A 104 -10.23 -0.11 -13.24
C THR A 104 -10.45 1.13 -14.11
N ARG A 105 -11.61 1.22 -14.78
CA ARG A 105 -12.01 2.33 -15.67
C ARG A 105 -11.03 2.59 -16.81
N GLY A 106 -10.69 1.51 -17.51
CA GLY A 106 -9.88 1.55 -18.73
C GLY A 106 -8.51 0.87 -18.60
N GLY A 107 -8.16 0.32 -17.44
CA GLY A 107 -6.91 -0.43 -17.27
C GLY A 107 -6.85 -1.69 -18.12
N SER A 108 -5.63 -2.17 -18.36
CA SER A 108 -5.34 -3.39 -19.13
C SER A 108 -4.81 -4.49 -18.22
N ILE A 109 -5.51 -5.62 -18.17
CA ILE A 109 -5.04 -6.80 -17.44
C ILE A 109 -3.71 -7.31 -18.00
N ILE A 110 -3.48 -7.17 -19.31
CA ILE A 110 -2.24 -7.60 -19.96
C ILE A 110 -1.03 -6.85 -19.39
N GLU A 111 -1.18 -5.56 -19.08
CA GLU A 111 -0.13 -4.77 -18.44
C GLU A 111 0.17 -5.26 -17.03
N VAL A 112 -0.86 -5.64 -16.26
CA VAL A 112 -0.68 -6.22 -14.91
C VAL A 112 0.05 -7.55 -14.98
N LEU A 113 -0.34 -8.46 -15.88
CA LEU A 113 0.32 -9.76 -16.05
C LEU A 113 1.78 -9.58 -16.48
N THR A 114 2.04 -8.64 -17.40
CA THR A 114 3.41 -8.27 -17.79
C THR A 114 4.20 -7.73 -16.59
N GLY A 115 3.56 -6.90 -15.75
CA GLY A 115 4.16 -6.39 -14.52
C GLY A 115 4.48 -7.47 -13.49
N ILE A 116 3.62 -8.49 -13.35
CA ILE A 116 3.84 -9.65 -12.47
C ILE A 116 5.08 -10.42 -12.93
N GLU A 117 5.19 -10.73 -14.23
CA GLU A 117 6.35 -11.45 -14.76
C GLU A 117 7.63 -10.63 -14.61
N ALA A 118 7.62 -9.34 -14.94
CA ALA A 118 8.77 -8.46 -14.76
C ALA A 118 9.23 -8.38 -13.28
N ALA A 119 8.28 -8.40 -12.33
CA ALA A 119 8.60 -8.43 -10.90
C ALA A 119 9.29 -9.74 -10.48
N LYS A 120 8.80 -10.88 -10.98
CA LYS A 120 9.41 -12.19 -10.75
C LYS A 120 10.82 -12.26 -11.35
N GLU A 121 10.99 -11.84 -12.60
CA GLU A 121 12.27 -11.81 -13.31
C GLU A 121 13.29 -10.89 -12.61
N ALA A 122 12.84 -9.73 -12.12
CA ALA A 122 13.68 -8.84 -11.32
C ALA A 122 14.03 -9.42 -9.94
N GLY A 123 13.42 -10.52 -9.50
CA GLY A 123 13.65 -11.12 -8.19
C GLY A 123 13.02 -10.32 -7.04
N LEU A 124 11.91 -9.61 -7.30
CA LEU A 124 11.05 -9.07 -6.25
C LEU A 124 10.25 -10.24 -5.66
N TYR A 125 10.55 -10.65 -4.43
CA TYR A 125 10.00 -11.89 -3.86
C TYR A 125 9.68 -11.76 -2.37
N PRO A 126 8.54 -12.31 -1.91
CA PRO A 126 7.45 -12.89 -2.70
C PRO A 126 6.62 -11.82 -3.45
N VAL A 127 6.08 -12.15 -4.62
CA VAL A 127 5.03 -11.33 -5.27
C VAL A 127 3.69 -11.74 -4.67
N LYS A 128 2.97 -10.79 -4.08
CA LYS A 128 1.65 -11.02 -3.48
C LYS A 128 0.55 -10.42 -4.33
N ILE A 129 -0.54 -11.14 -4.51
CA ILE A 129 -1.75 -10.64 -5.19
C ILE A 129 -2.82 -10.32 -4.13
N ASN A 130 -3.32 -9.10 -4.15
CA ASN A 130 -4.44 -8.67 -3.32
C ASN A 130 -5.70 -8.61 -4.19
N CYS A 131 -6.70 -9.41 -3.82
CA CYS A 131 -8.02 -9.41 -4.44
C CYS A 131 -9.04 -8.93 -3.41
N VAL A 132 -9.83 -7.92 -3.73
CA VAL A 132 -10.97 -7.51 -2.92
C VAL A 132 -12.13 -8.47 -3.17
N VAL A 133 -12.77 -8.94 -2.10
CA VAL A 133 -13.92 -9.87 -2.13
C VAL A 133 -15.09 -9.28 -1.37
N GLN A 134 -16.32 -9.62 -1.74
CA GLN A 134 -17.54 -9.16 -1.07
C GLN A 134 -17.84 -9.97 0.20
N HIS A 135 -17.63 -11.28 0.12
CA HIS A 135 -18.05 -12.24 1.14
C HIS A 135 -16.93 -13.21 1.53
N SER A 136 -16.17 -13.73 0.58
CA SER A 136 -15.05 -14.65 0.86
C SER A 136 -14.21 -14.95 -0.38
N SER A 137 -13.10 -15.67 -0.17
CA SER A 137 -12.29 -16.25 -1.24
C SER A 137 -13.00 -17.32 -2.10
N ASP A 138 -14.24 -17.71 -1.78
CA ASP A 138 -15.01 -18.67 -2.56
C ASP A 138 -15.68 -18.08 -3.80
N GLU A 139 -15.63 -16.76 -3.97
CA GLU A 139 -16.16 -16.06 -5.13
C GLU A 139 -15.47 -16.51 -6.43
N PRO A 140 -16.19 -16.52 -7.57
CA PRO A 140 -15.65 -17.03 -8.84
C PRO A 140 -14.30 -16.41 -9.24
N ASP A 141 -14.16 -15.09 -9.18
CA ASP A 141 -12.91 -14.40 -9.50
C ASP A 141 -11.80 -14.73 -8.51
N ALA A 142 -12.11 -14.78 -7.22
CA ALA A 142 -11.15 -15.11 -6.16
C ALA A 142 -10.58 -16.53 -6.35
N LYS A 143 -11.42 -17.51 -6.73
CA LYS A 143 -10.99 -18.88 -7.07
C LYS A 143 -10.06 -18.92 -8.28
N ILE A 144 -10.38 -18.17 -9.34
CA ILE A 144 -9.52 -18.08 -10.54
C ILE A 144 -8.17 -17.45 -10.18
N ILE A 145 -8.17 -16.37 -9.39
CA ILE A 145 -6.95 -15.71 -8.92
C ILE A 145 -6.14 -16.64 -8.01
N SER A 146 -6.78 -17.37 -7.11
CA SER A 146 -6.13 -18.35 -6.24
C SER A 146 -5.39 -19.41 -7.05
N GLU A 147 -6.06 -19.98 -8.05
CA GLU A 147 -5.47 -20.97 -8.95
C GLU A 147 -4.33 -20.38 -9.78
N TYR A 148 -4.51 -19.19 -10.33
CA TYR A 148 -3.45 -18.47 -11.04
C TYR A 148 -2.21 -18.24 -10.14
N CYS A 149 -2.42 -17.80 -8.89
CA CYS A 149 -1.34 -17.58 -7.94
C CYS A 149 -0.59 -18.87 -7.63
N ARG A 150 -1.32 -19.96 -7.39
CA ARG A 150 -0.76 -21.29 -7.13
C ARG A 150 0.09 -21.79 -8.30
N GLN A 151 -0.39 -21.62 -9.54
CA GLN A 151 0.33 -22.04 -10.74
C GLN A 151 1.60 -21.22 -11.01
N ASN A 152 1.64 -19.96 -10.53
CA ASN A 152 2.72 -19.02 -10.85
C ASN A 152 3.65 -18.70 -9.66
N GLY A 153 3.51 -19.42 -8.54
CA GLY A 153 4.34 -19.21 -7.35
C GLY A 153 4.12 -17.86 -6.67
N LEU A 154 2.89 -17.34 -6.74
CA LEU A 154 2.46 -16.07 -6.14
C LEU A 154 1.70 -16.35 -4.83
N GLU A 155 1.69 -15.37 -3.93
CA GLU A 155 0.89 -15.45 -2.70
C GLU A 155 -0.43 -14.68 -2.84
N ALA A 156 -1.57 -15.38 -2.85
CA ALA A 156 -2.89 -14.74 -2.87
C ALA A 156 -3.30 -14.23 -1.48
N ARG A 157 -3.96 -13.07 -1.45
CA ARG A 157 -4.60 -12.49 -0.26
C ARG A 157 -5.97 -11.94 -0.63
N PHE A 158 -6.98 -12.31 0.15
CA PHE A 158 -8.36 -11.89 -0.09
C PHE A 158 -8.79 -10.90 0.98
N ILE A 159 -9.05 -9.67 0.53
CA ILE A 159 -9.40 -8.54 1.37
C ILE A 159 -10.91 -8.36 1.28
N HIS A 160 -11.63 -8.65 2.35
CA HIS A 160 -13.06 -8.38 2.41
C HIS A 160 -13.31 -6.88 2.22
N GLN A 161 -14.32 -6.53 1.45
CA GLN A 161 -14.62 -5.14 1.15
C GLN A 161 -14.81 -4.36 2.44
N MET A 162 -13.95 -3.36 2.60
CA MET A 162 -13.92 -2.51 3.78
C MET A 162 -14.77 -1.25 3.57
N SER A 163 -15.37 -0.77 4.65
CA SER A 163 -16.09 0.50 4.70
C SER A 163 -15.50 1.35 5.82
N LEU A 164 -14.78 2.42 5.45
CA LEU A 164 -14.14 3.31 6.42
C LEU A 164 -15.18 4.03 7.30
N THR A 165 -16.25 4.50 6.69
CA THR A 165 -17.30 5.29 7.34
C THR A 165 -18.18 4.45 8.25
N GLU A 166 -18.42 3.18 7.90
CA GLU A 166 -19.19 2.25 8.73
C GLU A 166 -18.30 1.47 9.71
N GLY A 167 -16.97 1.57 9.57
CA GLY A 167 -16.02 0.82 10.40
C GLY A 167 -15.99 -0.67 10.09
N HIS A 168 -16.41 -1.06 8.88
CA HIS A 168 -16.42 -2.45 8.46
C HIS A 168 -15.04 -2.87 7.94
N PHE A 169 -14.44 -3.84 8.62
CA PHE A 169 -13.23 -4.53 8.18
C PHE A 169 -13.16 -5.91 8.84
N SER A 170 -12.40 -6.82 8.23
CA SER A 170 -12.16 -8.16 8.78
C SER A 170 -10.70 -8.56 8.57
N VAL A 171 -10.33 -9.69 9.18
CA VAL A 171 -9.00 -10.27 8.98
C VAL A 171 -8.85 -10.71 7.52
N VAL A 172 -7.78 -10.26 6.87
CA VAL A 172 -7.47 -10.61 5.48
C VAL A 172 -7.14 -12.10 5.37
N GLU A 173 -7.82 -12.82 4.49
CA GLU A 173 -7.51 -14.22 4.22
C GLU A 173 -6.15 -14.31 3.53
N GLY A 174 -5.25 -15.16 4.04
CA GLY A 174 -3.85 -15.22 3.58
C GLY A 174 -2.95 -14.09 4.11
N GLY A 175 -3.39 -13.33 5.13
CA GLY A 175 -2.59 -12.25 5.72
C GLY A 175 -2.93 -11.91 7.16
N SER A 176 -2.37 -10.80 7.66
CA SER A 176 -2.63 -10.23 9.00
C SER A 176 -3.17 -8.80 8.92
N GLY A 177 -3.74 -8.42 7.77
CA GLY A 177 -4.49 -7.16 7.66
C GLY A 177 -5.80 -7.28 8.45
N GLY A 178 -6.29 -6.19 9.02
CA GLY A 178 -7.57 -6.17 9.76
C GLY A 178 -7.56 -6.78 11.17
N ASP A 179 -6.54 -7.57 11.52
CA ASP A 179 -6.37 -8.04 12.90
C ASP A 179 -5.82 -6.90 13.79
N CYS A 180 -6.71 -6.29 14.58
CA CYS A 180 -6.34 -5.20 15.47
C CYS A 180 -5.50 -5.64 16.66
N SER A 181 -5.68 -6.89 17.14
CA SER A 181 -4.97 -7.41 18.32
C SER A 181 -3.45 -7.50 18.11
N SER A 182 -3.03 -7.70 16.86
CA SER A 182 -1.63 -7.76 16.44
C SER A 182 -1.17 -6.54 15.64
N CYS A 183 -2.01 -5.51 15.51
CA CYS A 183 -1.73 -4.37 14.62
C CYS A 183 -0.62 -3.47 15.18
N ASN A 184 0.49 -3.39 14.45
CA ASN A 184 1.66 -2.56 14.76
C ASN A 184 1.94 -1.50 13.69
N ARG A 185 0.91 -1.12 12.91
CA ARG A 185 1.07 -0.24 11.74
C ARG A 185 0.79 1.22 12.10
N LEU A 186 1.64 2.11 11.60
CA LEU A 186 1.36 3.54 11.45
C LEU A 186 1.31 3.85 9.95
N ARG A 187 0.70 4.97 9.58
CA ARG A 187 0.58 5.40 8.19
C ARG A 187 1.02 6.84 8.07
N LEU A 188 1.89 7.15 7.12
CA LEU A 188 2.26 8.51 6.75
C LEU A 188 1.51 8.85 5.46
N THR A 189 0.64 9.84 5.45
CA THR A 189 -0.05 10.28 4.23
C THR A 189 0.90 11.09 3.34
N ALA A 190 0.54 11.21 2.06
CA ALA A 190 1.30 12.01 1.10
C ALA A 190 1.50 13.47 1.53
N ASN A 191 0.52 14.04 2.24
CA ASN A 191 0.56 15.41 2.78
C ASN A 191 1.17 15.52 4.19
N GLY A 192 1.82 14.48 4.70
CA GLY A 192 2.64 14.56 5.90
C GLY A 192 1.90 14.38 7.23
N LYS A 193 0.74 13.72 7.22
CA LYS A 193 0.05 13.34 8.46
C LYS A 193 0.39 11.90 8.86
N ILE A 194 0.77 11.69 10.11
CA ILE A 194 0.87 10.35 10.70
C ILE A 194 -0.50 9.96 11.26
N LEU A 195 -1.03 8.83 10.78
CA LEU A 195 -2.25 8.22 11.25
C LEU A 195 -1.91 6.98 12.08
N PRO A 196 -2.48 6.85 13.30
CA PRO A 196 -2.28 5.67 14.14
C PRO A 196 -3.09 4.45 13.70
N CYS A 197 -4.18 4.69 12.96
CA CYS A 197 -5.09 3.68 12.45
C CYS A 197 -5.66 4.12 11.09
N LEU A 198 -5.91 3.16 10.20
CA LEU A 198 -6.64 3.40 8.95
C LEU A 198 -8.11 3.76 9.23
N PHE A 199 -8.68 3.10 10.23
CA PHE A 199 -10.04 3.27 10.73
C PHE A 199 -10.03 4.16 11.98
N GLY A 200 -9.62 5.42 11.81
CA GLY A 200 -9.65 6.42 12.87
C GLY A 200 -9.43 7.82 12.30
N ASN A 201 -9.98 8.83 12.98
CA ASN A 201 -9.95 10.23 12.54
C ASN A 201 -8.75 11.03 13.08
N GLN A 202 -7.86 10.38 13.85
CA GLN A 202 -6.71 11.01 14.47
C GLN A 202 -5.55 11.10 13.49
N GLU A 203 -4.92 12.27 13.42
CA GLU A 203 -3.84 12.57 12.48
C GLU A 203 -2.87 13.57 13.13
N TYR A 204 -1.57 13.42 12.88
CA TYR A 204 -0.53 14.24 13.48
C TYR A 204 0.44 14.73 12.39
N ASP A 205 0.54 16.04 12.20
CA ASP A 205 1.33 16.63 11.11
C ASP A 205 2.84 16.66 11.43
N VAL A 206 3.66 16.10 10.53
CA VAL A 206 5.12 16.03 10.72
C VAL A 206 5.84 17.36 10.46
N ARG A 207 5.26 18.26 9.67
CA ARG A 207 5.79 19.61 9.41
C ARG A 207 5.46 20.55 10.57
N GLU A 208 4.28 20.41 11.20
CA GLU A 208 3.90 21.22 12.36
C GLU A 208 4.56 20.73 13.66
N LEU A 209 4.52 19.43 13.95
CA LEU A 209 4.98 18.87 15.22
C LEU A 209 6.45 18.42 15.19
N GLY A 210 7.01 18.24 13.99
CA GLY A 210 8.23 17.47 13.79
C GLY A 210 7.96 15.96 13.77
N PRO A 211 8.73 15.15 13.01
CA PRO A 211 8.44 13.72 12.85
C PRO A 211 8.45 12.92 14.15
N GLU A 212 9.38 13.20 15.06
CA GLU A 212 9.51 12.44 16.31
C GLU A 212 8.28 12.60 17.21
N ARG A 213 7.82 13.84 17.39
CA ARG A 213 6.63 14.13 18.18
C ARG A 213 5.37 13.58 17.51
N ALA A 214 5.23 13.74 16.20
CA ALA A 214 4.08 13.21 15.46
C ALA A 214 3.98 11.68 15.59
N ILE A 215 5.10 10.95 15.46
CA ILE A 215 5.14 9.49 15.64
C ILE A 215 4.82 9.12 17.08
N LYS A 216 5.39 9.82 18.07
CA LYS A 216 5.13 9.56 19.50
C LYS A 216 3.65 9.73 19.83
N MET A 217 3.03 10.83 19.39
CA MET A 217 1.60 11.07 19.59
C MET A 217 0.74 9.99 18.92
N ALA A 218 1.11 9.55 17.72
CA ALA A 218 0.40 8.45 17.06
C ALA A 218 0.52 7.11 17.81
N LEU A 219 1.68 6.81 18.40
CA LEU A 219 1.85 5.60 19.21
C LEU A 219 1.03 5.67 20.50
N GLU A 220 1.06 6.81 21.21
CA GLU A 220 0.32 7.04 22.46
C GLU A 220 -1.19 6.99 22.25
N ASN A 221 -1.68 7.41 21.08
CA ASN A 221 -3.11 7.46 20.75
C ASN A 221 -3.54 6.34 19.80
N LYS A 222 -2.73 5.28 19.67
CA LYS A 222 -3.09 4.12 18.85
C LYS A 222 -4.30 3.42 19.47
N PRO A 223 -5.44 3.35 18.75
CA PRO A 223 -6.64 2.74 19.33
C PRO A 223 -6.46 1.23 19.45
N ALA A 224 -7.12 0.62 20.44
CA ALA A 224 -7.11 -0.83 20.61
C ALA A 224 -7.73 -1.58 19.42
N CYS A 225 -8.71 -0.96 18.76
CA CYS A 225 -9.33 -1.45 17.53
C CYS A 225 -9.70 -0.29 16.61
N GLY A 226 -9.74 -0.54 15.30
CA GLY A 226 -10.30 0.40 14.35
C GLY A 226 -11.75 0.74 14.68
N SER A 227 -12.13 2.00 14.50
CA SER A 227 -13.52 2.44 14.61
C SER A 227 -13.99 2.89 13.23
N VAL A 228 -14.23 4.19 13.05
CA VAL A 228 -14.64 4.77 11.78
C VAL A 228 -13.63 5.82 11.34
N ASN A 229 -13.49 5.97 10.03
CA ASN A 229 -12.78 7.09 9.42
C ASN A 229 -13.73 7.81 8.47
N ILE A 230 -14.07 9.04 8.83
CA ILE A 230 -14.95 9.93 8.06
C ILE A 230 -14.19 11.09 7.42
N LYS A 231 -12.88 11.20 7.69
CA LYS A 231 -12.01 12.26 7.15
C LYS A 231 -11.24 11.82 5.91
N GLY A 232 -10.95 10.53 5.79
CA GLY A 232 -10.10 9.96 4.76
C GLY A 232 -10.83 9.00 3.85
N GLU A 233 -10.38 8.94 2.60
CA GLU A 233 -10.78 7.92 1.62
C GLU A 233 -9.58 7.05 1.27
N PHE A 234 -9.81 5.79 0.86
CA PHE A 234 -8.74 4.82 0.61
C PHE A 234 -7.65 5.31 -0.34
N TYR A 235 -8.00 6.15 -1.32
CA TYR A 235 -7.05 6.70 -2.29
C TYR A 235 -6.28 7.93 -1.77
N ASN A 236 -6.78 8.64 -0.76
CA ASN A 236 -6.15 9.83 -0.17
C ASN A 236 -5.33 9.50 1.09
N ILE A 237 -5.68 8.43 1.80
CA ILE A 237 -4.88 7.92 2.92
C ILE A 237 -3.77 6.98 2.45
N GLY A 238 -3.73 6.63 1.17
CA GLY A 238 -2.58 6.01 0.53
C GLY A 238 -1.29 6.78 0.84
N GLY A 239 -0.31 6.11 1.44
CA GLY A 239 0.94 6.69 1.96
C GLY A 239 2.18 6.00 1.42
#